data_AF-A0A1I0LNZ7-F1
#
_entry.id   AF-A0A1I0LNZ7-F1
#
_cell.length_a   1.000
_cell.length_b   1.000
_cell.length_c   1.000
_cell.angle_alpha   90.00
_cell.angle_beta   90.00
_cell.angle_gamma   90.00
#
_symmetry.space_group_name_H-M   'P 1'
#
loop_
_entity.id
_entity.type
_entity.pdbx_description
1 polymer ?
#
loop_
_entity_poly.entity_id
_entity_poly.type
_entity_poly.pdbx_seq_one_letter_code
_entity_poly.pdbx_strand_id
1 'polypeptide(L)'
;MAKSRFQYVLPDHRVDYGVEVEIDTLKIDEDAQRKLNPKRAKSIADGLIVDALGSIVVSERADGIRYVVDGMHRTEACKLRGLRTLKAEIHYGLDQQQEATLFLIKNRESAKVSTLDEYRVGLTAGDELCVSIDRVLKDHRLGLGSSSTNSVGAVSAVLRITKQYGPDVLDRTLRVVELAWGRDKESWDGVILGGVAMFLGRHGANVDDDDLAKKMLKRGLAARWRSEALTRASNGGYNNSGTGSRESQCYQMVIESWNKGRTAANRIG
;
A
#
# COMPACT_ATOMS: atom_id res chain seq x y z
N MET A 1 -21.11 12.42 -16.28
CA MET A 1 -19.78 11.83 -16.59
C MET A 1 -18.74 12.92 -16.39
N ALA A 2 -17.68 12.68 -15.60
CA ALA A 2 -16.62 13.67 -15.46
C ALA A 2 -16.00 13.95 -16.85
N LYS A 3 -15.94 15.24 -17.26
CA LYS A 3 -15.27 15.62 -18.51
C LYS A 3 -13.83 15.14 -18.43
N SER A 4 -13.42 14.35 -19.42
CA SER A 4 -12.03 13.94 -19.56
C SER A 4 -11.15 15.18 -19.62
N ARG A 5 -10.03 15.16 -18.89
CA ARG A 5 -9.03 16.23 -18.88
C ARG A 5 -8.30 16.36 -20.24
N PHE A 6 -8.37 15.34 -21.08
CA PHE A 6 -7.75 15.29 -22.41
C PHE A 6 -8.73 14.76 -23.46
N GLN A 7 -8.53 15.15 -24.72
CA GLN A 7 -9.21 14.54 -25.85
C GLN A 7 -8.42 13.31 -26.27
N TYR A 8 -9.05 12.13 -26.24
CA TYR A 8 -8.43 10.88 -26.64
C TYR A 8 -8.89 10.54 -28.06
N VAL A 9 -8.15 11.00 -29.07
CA VAL A 9 -8.38 10.64 -30.47
C VAL A 9 -7.23 9.74 -30.91
N LEU A 10 -7.54 8.47 -31.10
CA LEU A 10 -6.63 7.50 -31.70
C LEU A 10 -7.32 6.96 -32.96
N PRO A 11 -6.77 7.17 -34.16
CA PRO A 11 -7.40 6.67 -35.38
C PRO A 11 -7.38 5.14 -35.42
N ASP A 12 -8.25 4.54 -36.23
CA ASP A 12 -8.16 3.11 -36.53
C ASP A 12 -6.83 2.83 -37.23
N HIS A 13 -6.14 1.78 -36.80
CA HIS A 13 -4.84 1.39 -37.31
C HIS A 13 -4.63 -0.11 -37.09
N ARG A 14 -3.62 -0.68 -37.75
CA ARG A 14 -3.28 -2.09 -37.61
C ARG A 14 -2.65 -2.35 -36.23
N VAL A 15 -3.10 -3.43 -35.59
CA VAL A 15 -2.52 -3.93 -34.35
C VAL A 15 -2.29 -5.44 -34.44
N ASP A 16 -1.06 -5.88 -34.16
CA ASP A 16 -0.73 -7.30 -34.04
C ASP A 16 -0.53 -7.66 -32.56
N TYR A 17 -1.23 -8.71 -32.08
CA TYR A 17 -1.20 -9.12 -30.67
C TYR A 17 -0.30 -10.34 -30.45
N GLY A 18 0.37 -10.41 -29.29
CA GLY A 18 1.12 -11.59 -28.86
C GLY A 18 2.44 -11.81 -29.63
N VAL A 19 2.94 -10.77 -30.29
CA VAL A 19 4.19 -10.81 -31.05
C VAL A 19 5.36 -10.91 -30.10
N GLU A 20 6.33 -11.76 -30.39
CA GLU A 20 7.58 -11.82 -29.63
C GLU A 20 8.58 -10.80 -30.17
N VAL A 21 9.14 -9.99 -29.28
CA VAL A 21 10.08 -8.92 -29.64
C VAL A 21 11.35 -9.02 -28.82
N GLU A 22 12.48 -8.76 -29.47
CA GLU A 22 13.80 -8.67 -28.83
C GLU A 22 13.91 -7.36 -28.04
N ILE A 23 14.21 -7.45 -26.74
CA ILE A 23 14.25 -6.32 -25.81
C ILE A 23 15.19 -5.22 -26.28
N ASP A 24 16.38 -5.60 -26.75
CA ASP A 24 17.44 -4.64 -27.11
C ASP A 24 17.14 -3.87 -28.41
N THR A 25 16.09 -4.26 -29.15
CA THR A 25 15.64 -3.52 -30.35
C THR A 25 14.65 -2.41 -30.03
N LEU A 26 14.09 -2.40 -28.83
CA LEU A 26 13.06 -1.45 -28.42
C LEU A 26 13.68 -0.12 -27.97
N LYS A 27 13.07 0.99 -28.40
CA LYS A 27 13.44 2.35 -27.98
C LYS A 27 12.41 2.95 -27.04
N ILE A 28 12.82 3.98 -26.30
CA ILE A 28 11.93 4.82 -25.49
C ILE A 28 11.96 6.22 -26.08
N ASP A 29 10.78 6.79 -26.31
CA ASP A 29 10.63 8.21 -26.63
C ASP A 29 10.26 8.96 -25.34
N GLU A 30 11.16 9.84 -24.87
CA GLU A 30 10.97 10.55 -23.60
C GLU A 30 9.85 11.59 -23.62
N ASP A 31 9.42 12.04 -24.80
CA ASP A 31 8.34 13.03 -24.95
C ASP A 31 6.96 12.36 -24.97
N ALA A 32 6.88 11.10 -25.42
CA ALA A 32 5.66 10.30 -25.46
C ALA A 32 5.48 9.37 -24.23
N GLN A 33 6.47 9.31 -23.33
CA GLN A 33 6.52 8.36 -22.21
C GLN A 33 6.85 9.06 -20.87
N ARG A 34 6.46 8.45 -19.75
CA ARG A 34 6.90 8.92 -18.42
C ARG A 34 8.36 8.56 -18.15
N LYS A 35 9.02 9.31 -17.25
CA LYS A 35 10.38 8.99 -16.80
C LYS A 35 10.47 7.61 -16.16
N LEU A 36 11.55 6.88 -16.49
CA LEU A 36 11.88 5.61 -15.84
C LEU A 36 12.11 5.82 -14.34
N ASN A 37 11.63 4.88 -13.55
CA ASN A 37 11.93 4.81 -12.12
C ASN A 37 12.74 3.54 -11.90
N PRO A 38 14.07 3.64 -11.76
CA PRO A 38 14.94 2.47 -11.63
C PRO A 38 14.60 1.61 -10.41
N LYS A 39 14.21 2.23 -9.30
CA LYS A 39 13.80 1.48 -8.09
C LYS A 39 12.56 0.63 -8.35
N ARG A 40 11.59 1.16 -9.10
CA ARG A 40 10.39 0.40 -9.49
C ARG A 40 10.74 -0.74 -10.43
N ALA A 41 11.58 -0.51 -11.44
CA ALA A 41 12.00 -1.55 -12.36
C ALA A 41 12.74 -2.69 -11.63
N LYS A 42 13.68 -2.35 -10.73
CA LYS A 42 14.35 -3.32 -9.87
C LYS A 42 13.36 -4.09 -9.01
N SER A 43 12.41 -3.41 -8.38
CA SER A 43 11.40 -4.10 -7.55
C SER A 43 10.53 -5.06 -8.35
N ILE A 44 10.23 -4.76 -9.62
CA ILE A 44 9.54 -5.69 -10.52
C ILE A 44 10.46 -6.88 -10.85
N ALA A 45 11.73 -6.61 -11.15
CA ALA A 45 12.71 -7.65 -11.48
C ALA A 45 12.90 -8.66 -10.32
N ASP A 46 12.99 -8.17 -9.08
CA ASP A 46 13.20 -9.00 -7.89
C ASP A 46 12.05 -9.99 -7.66
N GLY A 47 10.81 -9.61 -8.02
CA GLY A 47 9.60 -10.43 -7.87
C GLY A 47 9.03 -10.98 -9.18
N LEU A 48 9.80 -10.96 -10.27
CA LEU A 48 9.29 -11.28 -11.60
C LEU A 48 8.90 -12.77 -11.71
N ILE A 49 7.63 -13.03 -12.00
CA ILE A 49 7.11 -14.33 -12.44
C ILE A 49 6.84 -14.21 -13.95
N VAL A 50 7.64 -14.89 -14.76
CA VAL A 50 7.64 -14.72 -16.24
C VAL A 50 6.26 -15.00 -16.83
N ASP A 51 5.58 -16.05 -16.37
CA ASP A 51 4.24 -16.43 -16.85
C ASP A 51 3.15 -15.41 -16.51
N ALA A 52 3.39 -14.50 -15.55
CA ALA A 52 2.46 -13.44 -15.14
C ALA A 52 2.80 -12.05 -15.70
N LEU A 53 3.86 -11.92 -16.51
CA LEU A 53 4.37 -10.63 -17.02
C LEU A 53 3.37 -9.88 -17.92
N GLY A 54 2.56 -10.64 -18.67
CA GLY A 54 1.69 -10.13 -19.72
C GLY A 54 2.44 -9.52 -20.91
N SER A 55 1.71 -8.87 -21.81
CA SER A 55 2.29 -8.18 -22.97
C SER A 55 2.61 -6.71 -22.66
N ILE A 56 3.64 -6.17 -23.32
CA ILE A 56 3.88 -4.71 -23.40
C ILE A 56 3.16 -4.12 -24.61
N VAL A 57 3.08 -2.79 -24.67
CA VAL A 57 2.53 -2.07 -25.83
C VAL A 57 3.66 -1.35 -26.55
N VAL A 58 3.80 -1.59 -27.84
CA VAL A 58 4.85 -1.04 -28.69
C VAL A 58 4.21 -0.36 -29.88
N SER A 59 4.76 0.78 -30.31
CA SER A 59 4.44 1.36 -31.61
C SER A 59 5.59 1.16 -32.58
N GLU A 60 5.30 0.67 -33.78
CA GLU A 60 6.23 0.68 -34.91
C GLU A 60 5.89 1.85 -35.82
N ARG A 61 6.79 2.81 -35.91
CA ARG A 61 6.63 3.99 -36.76
C ARG A 61 6.91 3.64 -38.22
N ALA A 62 6.64 4.57 -39.14
CA ALA A 62 6.85 4.38 -40.57
C ALA A 62 8.32 4.09 -40.96
N ASP A 63 9.28 4.44 -40.09
CA ASP A 63 10.70 4.11 -40.25
C ASP A 63 11.07 2.68 -39.82
N GLY A 64 10.09 1.90 -39.34
CA GLY A 64 10.27 0.53 -38.84
C GLY A 64 10.84 0.46 -37.42
N ILE A 65 11.06 1.59 -36.75
CA ILE A 65 11.60 1.62 -35.39
C ILE A 65 10.45 1.41 -34.39
N ARG A 66 10.73 0.57 -33.38
CA ARG A 66 9.79 0.18 -32.33
C ARG A 66 10.02 0.96 -31.04
N TYR A 67 8.99 1.65 -30.57
CA TYR A 67 8.98 2.45 -29.36
C TYR A 67 8.05 1.85 -28.30
N VAL A 68 8.50 1.74 -27.06
CA VAL A 68 7.65 1.23 -25.96
C VAL A 68 6.67 2.31 -25.51
N VAL A 69 5.38 2.06 -25.72
CA VAL A 69 4.30 2.96 -25.34
C VAL A 69 3.75 2.63 -23.95
N ASP A 70 3.64 1.35 -23.59
CA ASP A 70 3.34 0.91 -22.21
C ASP A 70 4.20 -0.29 -21.81
N GLY A 71 4.54 -0.36 -20.53
CA GLY A 71 5.35 -1.46 -19.99
C GLY A 71 6.85 -1.16 -19.90
N MET A 72 7.29 0.09 -20.04
CA MET A 72 8.70 0.48 -19.90
C MET A 72 9.39 -0.10 -18.65
N HIS A 73 8.75 -0.05 -17.47
CA HIS A 73 9.30 -0.64 -16.24
C HIS A 73 9.39 -2.17 -16.29
N ARG A 74 8.48 -2.83 -17.02
CA ARG A 74 8.50 -4.29 -17.25
C ARG A 74 9.60 -4.67 -18.23
N THR A 75 9.76 -3.93 -19.33
CA THR A 75 10.87 -4.11 -20.28
C THR A 75 12.21 -4.00 -19.58
N GLU A 76 12.41 -2.94 -18.77
CA GLU A 76 13.64 -2.77 -17.98
C GLU A 76 13.83 -3.88 -16.95
N ALA A 77 12.76 -4.32 -16.27
CA ALA A 77 12.85 -5.43 -15.32
C ALA A 77 13.25 -6.76 -16.00
N CYS A 78 12.74 -7.02 -17.21
CA CYS A 78 13.11 -8.19 -18.01
C CYS A 78 14.58 -8.13 -18.42
N LYS A 79 15.05 -6.95 -18.82
CA LYS A 79 16.47 -6.69 -19.13
C LYS A 79 17.36 -6.95 -17.92
N LEU A 80 16.99 -6.44 -16.73
CA LEU A 80 17.70 -6.70 -15.47
C LEU A 80 17.72 -8.19 -15.09
N ARG A 81 16.68 -8.95 -15.47
CA ARG A 81 16.58 -10.40 -15.27
C ARG A 81 17.30 -11.23 -16.34
N GLY A 82 17.90 -10.60 -17.35
CA GLY A 82 18.60 -11.26 -18.45
C GLY A 82 17.68 -11.97 -19.45
N LEU A 83 16.39 -11.61 -19.48
CA LEU A 83 15.50 -12.06 -20.56
C LEU A 83 15.90 -11.38 -21.87
N ARG A 84 15.73 -12.10 -22.98
CA ARG A 84 16.04 -11.58 -24.34
C ARG A 84 14.79 -11.06 -25.04
N THR A 85 13.68 -11.76 -24.87
CA THR A 85 12.42 -11.45 -25.53
C THR A 85 11.28 -11.18 -24.55
N LEU A 86 10.21 -10.56 -25.06
CA LEU A 86 8.92 -10.46 -24.39
C LEU A 86 7.78 -10.43 -25.41
N LYS A 87 6.57 -10.71 -24.93
CA LYS A 87 5.35 -10.58 -25.73
C LYS A 87 4.90 -9.12 -25.80
N ALA A 88 4.43 -8.69 -26.96
CA ALA A 88 4.01 -7.33 -27.24
C ALA A 88 2.72 -7.26 -28.09
N GLU A 89 1.97 -6.20 -27.88
CA GLU A 89 0.96 -5.64 -28.78
C GLU A 89 1.65 -4.58 -29.65
N ILE A 90 1.71 -4.76 -30.98
CA ILE A 90 2.39 -3.86 -31.91
C ILE A 90 1.38 -3.01 -32.65
N HIS A 91 1.42 -1.70 -32.44
CA HIS A 91 0.61 -0.69 -33.12
C HIS A 91 1.41 -0.05 -34.26
N TYR A 92 0.93 -0.18 -35.50
CA TYR A 92 1.66 0.29 -36.67
C TYR A 92 1.21 1.67 -37.13
N GLY A 93 2.18 2.49 -37.56
CA GLY A 93 1.93 3.74 -38.27
C GLY A 93 1.45 4.89 -37.38
N LEU A 94 1.66 4.80 -36.06
CA LEU A 94 1.37 5.92 -35.18
C LEU A 94 2.45 6.99 -35.29
N ASP A 95 2.03 8.24 -35.13
CA ASP A 95 2.93 9.35 -34.84
C ASP A 95 3.14 9.51 -33.32
N GLN A 96 4.11 10.35 -32.94
CA GLN A 96 4.45 10.59 -31.54
C GLN A 96 3.26 11.10 -30.69
N GLN A 97 2.35 11.89 -31.28
CA GLN A 97 1.18 12.41 -30.57
C GLN A 97 0.15 11.31 -30.31
N GLN A 98 -0.04 10.42 -31.27
CA GLN A 98 -0.90 9.26 -31.17
C GLN A 98 -0.35 8.24 -30.17
N GLU A 99 0.97 8.04 -30.14
CA GLU A 99 1.64 7.23 -29.10
C GLU A 99 1.40 7.79 -27.70
N ALA A 100 1.56 9.10 -27.50
CA ALA A 100 1.28 9.75 -26.22
C ALA A 100 -0.21 9.60 -25.85
N THR A 101 -1.10 9.69 -26.82
CA THR A 101 -2.54 9.46 -26.62
C THR A 101 -2.82 8.02 -26.19
N LEU A 102 -2.22 7.04 -26.87
CA LEU A 102 -2.31 5.62 -26.53
C LEU A 102 -1.77 5.33 -25.11
N PHE A 103 -0.64 5.93 -24.73
CA PHE A 103 -0.09 5.85 -23.38
C PHE A 103 -1.11 6.33 -22.32
N LEU A 104 -1.74 7.49 -22.56
CA LEU A 104 -2.72 8.05 -21.63
C LEU A 104 -3.98 7.18 -21.53
N ILE A 105 -4.46 6.61 -22.64
CA ILE A 105 -5.61 5.69 -22.66
C ILE A 105 -5.30 4.45 -21.81
N LYS A 106 -4.18 3.75 -22.08
CA LYS A 106 -3.81 2.52 -21.36
C LYS A 106 -3.59 2.75 -19.86
N ASN A 107 -3.00 3.90 -19.48
CA ASN A 107 -2.81 4.25 -18.07
C ASN A 107 -4.09 4.69 -17.37
N ARG A 108 -5.05 5.28 -18.09
CA ARG A 108 -6.36 5.67 -17.54
C ARG A 108 -7.22 4.44 -17.19
N GLU A 109 -7.20 3.43 -18.05
CA GLU A 109 -7.95 2.19 -17.83
C GLU A 109 -7.37 1.34 -16.68
N SER A 110 -6.08 1.53 -16.39
CA SER A 110 -5.39 0.87 -15.28
C SER A 110 -5.70 1.55 -13.94
N ALA A 111 -6.64 1.00 -13.17
CA ALA A 111 -6.90 1.42 -11.80
C ALA A 111 -6.03 0.62 -10.81
N LYS A 112 -5.44 1.30 -9.82
CA LYS A 112 -4.77 0.62 -8.71
C LYS A 112 -5.83 -0.13 -7.88
N VAL A 113 -5.64 -1.43 -7.69
CA VAL A 113 -6.47 -2.24 -6.80
C VAL A 113 -6.40 -1.67 -5.38
N SER A 114 -7.55 -1.55 -4.70
CA SER A 114 -7.56 -1.04 -3.33
C SER A 114 -6.90 -2.06 -2.40
N THR A 115 -6.29 -1.60 -1.29
CA THR A 115 -5.69 -2.53 -0.32
C THR A 115 -6.71 -3.51 0.29
N LEU A 116 -7.98 -3.10 0.38
CA LEU A 116 -9.04 -3.99 0.84
C LEU A 116 -9.32 -5.10 -0.18
N ASP A 117 -9.31 -4.78 -1.48
CA ASP A 117 -9.50 -5.76 -2.54
C ASP A 117 -8.27 -6.67 -2.68
N GLU A 118 -7.06 -6.13 -2.56
CA GLU A 118 -5.81 -6.91 -2.48
C GLU A 118 -5.87 -7.92 -1.33
N TYR A 119 -6.32 -7.49 -0.14
CA TYR A 119 -6.51 -8.39 1.01
C TYR A 119 -7.52 -9.50 0.72
N ARG A 120 -8.68 -9.18 0.13
CA ARG A 120 -9.72 -10.18 -0.21
C ARG A 120 -9.22 -11.20 -1.23
N VAL A 121 -8.49 -10.74 -2.24
CA VAL A 121 -7.85 -11.63 -3.23
C VAL A 121 -6.76 -12.46 -2.55
N GLY A 122 -5.96 -11.88 -1.66
CA GLY A 122 -4.96 -12.58 -0.86
C GLY A 122 -5.54 -13.70 -0.01
N LEU A 123 -6.72 -13.49 0.61
CA LEU A 123 -7.45 -14.55 1.31
C LEU A 123 -7.84 -15.69 0.37
N THR A 124 -8.33 -15.35 -0.82
CA THR A 124 -8.69 -16.36 -1.84
C THR A 124 -7.45 -17.14 -2.29
N ALA A 125 -6.31 -16.47 -2.40
CA ALA A 125 -5.03 -17.07 -2.75
C ALA A 125 -4.41 -17.89 -1.61
N GLY A 126 -4.97 -17.86 -0.39
CA GLY A 126 -4.41 -18.56 0.77
C GLY A 126 -3.12 -17.92 1.32
N ASP A 127 -2.90 -16.63 1.07
CA ASP A 127 -1.74 -15.90 1.59
C ASP A 127 -1.70 -15.94 3.13
N GLU A 128 -0.59 -16.40 3.70
CA GLU A 128 -0.45 -16.65 5.15
C GLU A 128 -0.68 -15.40 6.00
N LEU A 129 -0.22 -14.23 5.51
CA LEU A 129 -0.43 -12.96 6.19
C LEU A 129 -1.92 -12.60 6.19
N CYS A 130 -2.60 -12.71 5.04
CA CYS A 130 -4.03 -12.43 4.96
C CYS A 130 -4.84 -13.40 5.82
N VAL A 131 -4.56 -14.71 5.76
CA VAL A 131 -5.28 -15.74 6.52
C VAL A 131 -5.10 -15.57 8.03
N SER A 132 -3.89 -15.23 8.49
CA SER A 132 -3.65 -14.97 9.92
C SER A 132 -4.38 -13.72 10.43
N ILE A 133 -4.41 -12.64 9.63
CA ILE A 133 -5.21 -11.44 9.93
C ILE A 133 -6.70 -11.78 10.02
N ASP A 134 -7.24 -12.54 9.05
CA ASP A 134 -8.65 -12.90 9.02
C ASP A 134 -9.07 -13.70 10.25
N ARG A 135 -8.22 -14.62 10.70
CA ARG A 135 -8.44 -15.38 11.93
C ARG A 135 -8.55 -14.44 13.14
N VAL A 136 -7.53 -13.59 13.34
CA VAL A 136 -7.52 -12.63 14.46
C VAL A 136 -8.75 -11.72 14.41
N LEU A 137 -9.09 -11.16 13.25
CA LEU A 137 -10.28 -10.30 13.14
C LEU A 137 -11.57 -11.06 13.49
N LYS A 138 -11.72 -12.31 13.04
CA LYS A 138 -12.89 -13.14 13.36
C LYS A 138 -13.00 -13.47 14.84
N ASP A 139 -11.88 -13.72 15.52
CA ASP A 139 -11.85 -13.96 16.97
C ASP A 139 -12.37 -12.75 17.75
N HIS A 140 -12.10 -11.53 17.24
CA HIS A 140 -12.65 -10.27 17.74
C HIS A 140 -14.04 -9.92 17.17
N ARG A 141 -14.64 -10.76 16.31
CA ARG A 141 -15.90 -10.47 15.59
C ARG A 141 -15.82 -9.15 14.80
N LEU A 142 -14.67 -8.89 14.20
CA LEU A 142 -14.37 -7.76 13.34
C LEU A 142 -14.19 -8.22 11.89
N GLY A 143 -14.33 -7.27 10.97
CA GLY A 143 -13.94 -7.45 9.57
C GLY A 143 -13.19 -6.22 9.05
N LEU A 144 -12.57 -6.32 7.88
CA LEU A 144 -11.98 -5.15 7.21
C LEU A 144 -13.01 -4.43 6.36
N GLY A 145 -13.03 -3.10 6.46
CA GLY A 145 -13.95 -2.24 5.72
C GLY A 145 -14.41 -1.03 6.52
N SER A 146 -15.37 -0.29 5.99
CA SER A 146 -15.87 0.96 6.60
C SER A 146 -17.37 0.96 6.86
N SER A 147 -18.01 -0.20 6.80
CA SER A 147 -19.48 -0.30 6.78
C SER A 147 -20.14 -0.36 8.16
N SER A 148 -19.37 -0.58 9.24
CA SER A 148 -19.92 -0.70 10.60
C SER A 148 -18.87 -0.41 11.69
N THR A 149 -19.30 -0.33 12.95
CA THR A 149 -18.42 -0.27 14.13
C THR A 149 -17.68 -1.59 14.40
N ASN A 150 -18.07 -2.68 13.73
CA ASN A 150 -17.32 -3.95 13.70
C ASN A 150 -16.38 -4.02 12.48
N SER A 151 -16.12 -2.89 11.82
CA SER A 151 -15.26 -2.84 10.63
C SER A 151 -14.04 -1.96 10.87
N VAL A 152 -12.85 -2.54 10.67
CA VAL A 152 -11.57 -1.83 10.71
C VAL A 152 -11.29 -1.26 9.32
N GLY A 153 -11.48 0.06 9.17
CA GLY A 153 -11.20 0.76 7.92
C GLY A 153 -9.71 0.93 7.62
N ALA A 154 -8.86 0.75 8.64
CA ALA A 154 -7.41 0.91 8.57
C ALA A 154 -6.69 -0.35 8.05
N VAL A 155 -7.12 -0.87 6.88
CA VAL A 155 -6.61 -2.12 6.27
C VAL A 155 -5.08 -2.13 6.19
N SER A 156 -4.48 -1.03 5.71
CA SER A 156 -3.02 -0.92 5.59
C SER A 156 -2.31 -0.91 6.95
N ALA A 157 -2.97 -0.49 8.03
CA ALA A 157 -2.40 -0.54 9.38
C ALA A 157 -2.39 -1.98 9.91
N VAL A 158 -3.50 -2.70 9.76
CA VAL A 158 -3.62 -4.12 10.15
C VAL A 158 -2.58 -4.98 9.45
N LEU A 159 -2.40 -4.81 8.12
CA LEU A 159 -1.37 -5.50 7.35
C LEU A 159 0.04 -5.19 7.86
N ARG A 160 0.35 -3.91 8.12
CA ARG A 160 1.67 -3.49 8.62
C ARG A 160 1.96 -4.03 10.01
N ILE A 161 1.00 -3.94 10.93
CA ILE A 161 1.14 -4.45 12.30
C ILE A 161 1.47 -5.94 12.28
N THR A 162 0.68 -6.71 11.55
CA THR A 162 0.85 -8.17 11.49
C THR A 162 2.16 -8.55 10.81
N LYS A 163 2.51 -7.89 9.71
CA LYS A 163 3.79 -8.13 9.02
C LYS A 163 5.00 -7.80 9.88
N GLN A 164 4.92 -6.77 10.73
CA GLN A 164 6.05 -6.29 11.52
C GLN A 164 6.18 -6.98 12.88
N TYR A 165 5.06 -7.26 13.55
CA TYR A 165 5.03 -7.73 14.93
C TYR A 165 4.33 -9.08 15.11
N GLY A 166 3.75 -9.64 14.04
CA GLY A 166 3.01 -10.90 14.08
C GLY A 166 1.53 -10.76 14.45
N PRO A 167 0.74 -11.83 14.25
CA PRO A 167 -0.70 -11.85 14.52
C PRO A 167 -1.03 -11.72 16.02
N ASP A 168 -0.19 -12.22 16.91
CA ASP A 168 -0.41 -12.12 18.36
C ASP A 168 -0.39 -10.67 18.86
N VAL A 169 0.48 -9.83 18.28
CA VAL A 169 0.52 -8.40 18.59
C VAL A 169 -0.68 -7.68 18.00
N LEU A 170 -1.17 -8.08 16.82
CA LEU A 170 -2.44 -7.57 16.28
C LEU A 170 -3.60 -7.90 17.24
N ASP A 171 -3.70 -9.16 17.67
CA ASP A 171 -4.74 -9.64 18.60
C ASP A 171 -4.76 -8.80 19.88
N ARG A 172 -3.62 -8.68 20.55
CA ARG A 172 -3.48 -7.85 21.76
C ARG A 172 -3.78 -6.38 21.51
N THR A 173 -3.39 -5.85 20.34
CA THR A 173 -3.69 -4.46 19.97
C THR A 173 -5.19 -4.22 19.88
N LEU A 174 -5.91 -5.10 19.18
CA LEU A 174 -7.37 -5.00 19.05
C LEU A 174 -8.04 -5.14 20.41
N ARG A 175 -7.58 -6.09 21.23
CA ARG A 175 -8.06 -6.29 22.61
C ARG A 175 -7.91 -5.03 23.46
N VAL A 176 -6.71 -4.45 23.52
CA VAL A 176 -6.43 -3.26 24.34
C VAL A 176 -7.29 -2.07 23.90
N VAL A 177 -7.43 -1.86 22.59
CA VAL A 177 -8.25 -0.78 22.04
C VAL A 177 -9.73 -0.98 22.37
N GLU A 178 -10.24 -2.22 22.24
CA GLU A 178 -11.62 -2.55 22.60
C GLU A 178 -11.88 -2.39 24.10
N LEU A 179 -10.95 -2.84 24.96
CA LEU A 179 -11.05 -2.66 26.40
C LEU A 179 -11.02 -1.18 26.82
N ALA A 180 -10.26 -0.35 26.09
CA ALA A 180 -10.14 1.08 26.41
C ALA A 180 -11.38 1.88 26.00
N TRP A 181 -11.92 1.65 24.81
CA TRP A 181 -12.93 2.53 24.21
C TRP A 181 -14.16 1.82 23.65
N GLY A 182 -14.24 0.51 23.75
CA GLY A 182 -15.28 -0.28 23.11
C GLY A 182 -15.21 -0.17 21.58
N ARG A 183 -16.37 -0.39 20.93
CA ARG A 183 -16.49 -0.38 19.47
C ARG A 183 -17.21 0.87 19.00
N ASP A 184 -16.43 1.85 18.56
CA ASP A 184 -16.94 3.04 17.90
C ASP A 184 -16.16 3.33 16.61
N LYS A 185 -16.66 4.25 15.80
CA LYS A 185 -16.08 4.68 14.52
C LYS A 185 -14.61 5.10 14.62
N GLU A 186 -14.18 5.56 15.80
CA GLU A 186 -12.83 6.06 16.05
C GLU A 186 -11.92 5.05 16.77
N SER A 187 -12.47 3.96 17.34
CA SER A 187 -11.69 2.96 18.07
C SER A 187 -10.63 2.32 17.15
N TRP A 188 -11.02 2.00 15.92
CA TRP A 188 -10.19 1.27 14.95
C TRP A 188 -9.33 2.17 14.05
N ASP A 189 -8.97 3.35 14.53
CA ASP A 189 -8.13 4.29 13.76
C ASP A 189 -6.71 3.73 13.55
N GLY A 190 -6.21 3.84 12.33
CA GLY A 190 -4.91 3.27 11.96
C GLY A 190 -3.72 3.84 12.74
N VAL A 191 -3.78 5.12 13.14
CA VAL A 191 -2.71 5.76 13.93
C VAL A 191 -2.69 5.20 15.34
N ILE A 192 -3.88 5.01 15.93
CA ILE A 192 -4.05 4.43 17.27
C ILE A 192 -3.57 2.98 17.25
N LEU A 193 -4.08 2.17 16.32
CA LEU A 193 -3.69 0.76 16.17
C LEU A 193 -2.18 0.63 15.97
N GLY A 194 -1.59 1.45 15.10
CA GLY A 194 -0.14 1.41 14.85
C GLY A 194 0.70 1.81 16.07
N GLY A 195 0.28 2.82 16.83
CA GLY A 195 0.97 3.27 18.03
C GLY A 195 0.91 2.25 19.18
N VAL A 196 -0.26 1.66 19.41
CA VAL A 196 -0.46 0.61 20.43
C VAL A 196 0.30 -0.65 20.05
N ALA A 197 0.21 -1.10 18.80
CA ALA A 197 0.98 -2.25 18.30
C ALA A 197 2.49 -2.04 18.42
N MET A 198 2.99 -0.83 18.14
CA MET A 198 4.40 -0.50 18.31
C MET A 198 4.84 -0.60 19.78
N PHE A 199 3.98 -0.21 20.72
CA PHE A 199 4.25 -0.34 22.15
C PHE A 199 4.27 -1.81 22.58
N LEU A 200 3.24 -2.57 22.23
CA LEU A 200 3.12 -3.98 22.57
C LEU A 200 4.20 -4.84 21.91
N GLY A 201 4.53 -4.57 20.65
CA GLY A 201 5.59 -5.28 19.93
C GLY A 201 6.99 -5.04 20.51
N ARG A 202 7.22 -3.89 21.17
CA ARG A 202 8.52 -3.57 21.79
C ARG A 202 8.61 -3.95 23.26
N HIS A 203 7.51 -3.82 24.00
CA HIS A 203 7.53 -3.88 25.46
C HIS A 203 6.46 -4.80 26.06
N GLY A 204 5.65 -5.46 25.22
CA GLY A 204 4.44 -6.16 25.63
C GLY A 204 4.65 -7.37 26.54
N ALA A 205 5.88 -7.88 26.70
CA ALA A 205 6.17 -9.05 27.53
C ALA A 205 5.79 -8.86 29.01
N ASN A 206 5.91 -7.63 29.52
CA ASN A 206 5.62 -7.28 30.92
C ASN A 206 4.42 -6.32 31.06
N VAL A 207 3.58 -6.25 30.03
CA VAL A 207 2.43 -5.34 29.97
C VAL A 207 1.16 -6.15 30.15
N ASP A 208 0.39 -5.76 31.16
CA ASP A 208 -0.98 -6.21 31.36
C ASP A 208 -1.94 -5.38 30.49
N ASP A 209 -2.69 -6.05 29.62
CA ASP A 209 -3.55 -5.41 28.62
C ASP A 209 -4.70 -4.63 29.27
N ASP A 210 -5.25 -5.13 30.38
CA ASP A 210 -6.33 -4.49 31.12
C ASP A 210 -5.88 -3.21 31.85
N ASP A 211 -4.70 -3.19 32.48
CA ASP A 211 -4.11 -1.97 33.05
C ASP A 211 -3.76 -0.99 31.94
N LEU A 212 -3.17 -1.44 30.83
CA LEU A 212 -2.84 -0.57 29.70
C LEU A 212 -4.10 0.12 29.17
N ALA A 213 -5.17 -0.62 28.93
CA ALA A 213 -6.46 -0.09 28.47
C ALA A 213 -7.02 0.95 29.45
N LYS A 214 -6.98 0.70 30.76
CA LYS A 214 -7.41 1.66 31.80
C LYS A 214 -6.58 2.94 31.78
N LYS A 215 -5.26 2.84 31.60
CA LYS A 215 -4.36 4.01 31.49
C LYS A 215 -4.68 4.81 30.23
N MET A 216 -4.95 4.14 29.11
CA MET A 216 -5.32 4.79 27.86
C MET A 216 -6.64 5.56 27.98
N LEU A 217 -7.67 4.92 28.52
CA LEU A 217 -8.98 5.54 28.75
C LEU A 217 -8.88 6.75 29.69
N LYS A 218 -8.07 6.67 30.76
CA LYS A 218 -7.87 7.79 31.70
C LYS A 218 -7.27 9.03 31.04
N ARG A 219 -6.54 8.90 29.93
CA ARG A 219 -6.05 10.05 29.15
C ARG A 219 -7.16 10.70 28.33
N GLY A 220 -8.11 9.91 27.82
CA GLY A 220 -9.27 10.37 27.08
C GLY A 220 -9.76 9.35 26.04
N LEU A 221 -10.81 9.71 25.32
CA LEU A 221 -11.42 8.90 24.26
C LEU A 221 -10.54 8.83 23.00
N ALA A 222 -10.81 7.84 22.13
CA ALA A 222 -10.06 7.60 20.89
C ALA A 222 -9.90 8.86 20.00
N ALA A 223 -10.96 9.64 19.81
CA ALA A 223 -10.91 10.94 19.09
C ALA A 223 -9.78 11.85 19.56
N ARG A 224 -9.64 11.98 20.89
CA ARG A 224 -8.62 12.83 21.52
C ARG A 224 -7.23 12.29 21.23
N TRP A 225 -7.04 10.97 21.31
CA TRP A 225 -5.77 10.33 21.01
C TRP A 225 -5.33 10.59 19.57
N ARG A 226 -6.24 10.38 18.61
CA ARG A 226 -5.99 10.65 17.18
C ARG A 226 -5.63 12.13 16.95
N SER A 227 -6.40 13.05 17.53
CA SER A 227 -6.19 14.49 17.38
C SER A 227 -4.84 14.92 17.98
N GLU A 228 -4.52 14.47 19.19
CA GLU A 228 -3.27 14.81 19.86
C GLU A 228 -2.05 14.24 19.12
N ALA A 229 -2.12 13.00 18.63
CA ALA A 229 -1.05 12.40 17.83
C ALA A 229 -0.81 13.19 16.52
N LEU A 230 -1.88 13.65 15.86
CA LEU A 230 -1.79 14.50 14.68
C LEU A 230 -1.13 15.85 14.99
N THR A 231 -1.55 16.52 16.07
CA THR A 231 -0.97 17.80 16.51
C THR A 231 0.51 17.65 16.84
N ARG A 232 0.88 16.64 17.64
CA ARG A 232 2.28 16.36 18.01
C ARG A 232 3.15 16.10 16.78
N ALA A 233 2.66 15.34 15.82
CA ALA A 233 3.41 15.05 14.58
C ALA A 233 3.58 16.30 13.70
N SER A 234 2.60 17.22 13.72
CA SER A 234 2.63 18.45 12.91
C SER A 234 3.57 19.52 13.50
N ASN A 235 3.73 19.55 14.82
CA ASN A 235 4.65 20.47 15.50
C ASN A 235 6.14 20.22 15.18
N GLY A 236 6.48 19.04 14.64
CA GLY A 236 7.82 18.71 14.13
C GLY A 236 8.10 19.22 12.70
N GLY A 237 7.18 20.02 12.12
CA GLY A 237 7.25 20.54 10.76
C GLY A 237 6.49 19.68 9.73
N TYR A 238 5.93 20.33 8.71
CA TYR A 238 5.09 19.68 7.69
C TYR A 238 5.77 18.49 6.98
N ASN A 239 7.10 18.53 6.82
CA ASN A 239 7.90 17.50 6.15
C ASN A 239 7.96 16.16 6.92
N ASN A 240 7.57 16.14 8.21
CA ASN A 240 7.62 14.95 9.08
C ASN A 240 6.24 14.56 9.63
N SER A 241 5.14 14.94 8.97
CA SER A 241 3.77 14.73 9.48
C SER A 241 3.04 13.48 8.91
N GLY A 242 3.77 12.59 8.23
CA GLY A 242 3.22 11.37 7.61
C GLY A 242 2.70 10.33 8.60
N THR A 243 2.02 9.29 8.10
CA THR A 243 1.37 8.23 8.94
C THR A 243 2.33 7.62 9.96
N GLY A 244 3.56 7.28 9.56
CA GLY A 244 4.55 6.69 10.48
C GLY A 244 4.96 7.64 11.62
N SER A 245 4.99 8.96 11.38
CA SER A 245 5.26 9.95 12.41
C SER A 245 4.11 10.03 13.42
N ARG A 246 2.86 10.02 12.93
CA ARG A 246 1.67 10.03 13.78
C ARG A 246 1.59 8.76 14.65
N GLU A 247 1.88 7.59 14.07
CA GLU A 247 1.97 6.32 14.81
C GLU A 247 3.07 6.38 15.88
N SER A 248 4.23 6.97 15.55
CA SER A 248 5.33 7.15 16.50
C SER A 248 4.95 8.09 17.65
N GLN A 249 4.21 9.17 17.38
CA GLN A 249 3.70 10.07 18.42
C GLN A 249 2.63 9.39 19.28
N CYS A 250 1.74 8.60 18.67
CA CYS A 250 0.77 7.80 19.41
C CYS A 250 1.49 6.78 20.32
N TYR A 251 2.53 6.11 19.84
CA TYR A 251 3.40 5.24 20.64
C TYR A 251 4.01 5.96 21.85
N GLN A 252 4.52 7.19 21.68
CA GLN A 252 5.01 7.99 22.81
C GLN A 252 3.90 8.31 23.83
N MET A 253 2.70 8.61 23.35
CA MET A 253 1.54 8.83 24.22
C MET A 253 1.14 7.56 24.99
N VAL A 254 1.31 6.36 24.40
CA VAL A 254 1.09 5.08 25.09
C VAL A 254 2.13 4.91 26.21
N ILE A 255 3.41 5.17 25.95
CA ILE A 255 4.47 5.15 26.98
C ILE A 255 4.16 6.10 28.14
N GLU A 256 3.84 7.35 27.83
CA GLU A 256 3.49 8.37 28.84
C GLU A 256 2.34 7.90 29.73
N SER A 257 1.33 7.28 29.11
CA SER A 257 0.12 6.81 29.81
C SER A 257 0.43 5.61 30.69
N TRP A 258 1.24 4.66 30.19
CA TRP A 258 1.69 3.49 30.94
C TRP A 258 2.53 3.87 32.17
N ASN A 259 3.51 4.77 31.99
CA ASN A 259 4.43 5.18 33.05
C ASN A 259 3.77 6.03 34.13
N LYS A 260 2.56 6.56 33.90
CA LYS A 260 1.87 7.43 34.84
C LYS A 260 1.53 6.70 36.14
N GLY A 261 2.16 7.16 37.23
CA GLY A 261 2.01 6.60 38.57
C GLY A 261 2.90 5.39 38.85
N ARG A 262 3.84 5.04 37.95
CA ARG A 262 4.82 3.97 38.16
C ARG A 262 6.14 4.53 38.72
N THR A 263 6.75 3.75 39.61
CA THR A 263 8.11 3.99 40.13
C THR A 263 9.14 3.86 39.01
N ALA A 264 10.32 4.44 39.18
CA ALA A 264 11.38 4.43 38.16
C ALA A 264 11.74 3.00 37.69
N ALA A 265 11.78 2.03 38.61
CA ALA A 265 12.09 0.64 38.30
C ALA A 265 11.04 -0.07 37.42
N ASN A 266 9.80 0.46 37.35
CA ASN A 266 8.68 -0.16 36.63
C ASN A 266 8.26 0.64 35.39
N ARG A 267 9.04 1.64 34.99
CA ARG A 267 8.80 2.43 33.77
C ARG A 267 9.39 1.74 32.55
N ILE A 268 8.75 1.98 31.41
CA ILE A 268 9.22 1.57 30.09
C ILE A 268 9.71 2.83 29.37
N GLY A 269 10.93 2.79 28.82
CA GLY A 269 11.56 3.94 28.15
C GLY A 269 12.67 4.55 28.98
#